data_AF-A0A944R5M2-F1
#
_entry.id   AF-A0A944R5M2-F1
#
_cell.length_a   1.000
_cell.length_b   1.000
_cell.length_c   1.000
_cell.angle_alpha   90.00
_cell.angle_beta   90.00
_cell.angle_gamma   90.00
#
_symmetry.space_group_name_H-M   'P 1'
#
loop_
_entity.id
_entity.type
_entity.pdbx_description
1 polymer ?
#
loop_
_entity_poly.entity_id
_entity_poly.type
_entity_poly.pdbx_seq_one_letter_code
_entity_poly.pdbx_strand_id
1 'polypeptide(L)'
;IAVEERSGPLGVDTAILPDQSLSQEKPGESVYDTHINSAKRKEAIAESVGVDIPIAWTRMTAANAVFNDQQADVTSSSQGIAILRVESLGRAELTLCKRSGSDSARIGEEIDFTIAFINSGDVPLTDIVIMDILPQRLQLIESSPATSLPAEIKTTLKDDGTTSISWQLSSTLEAGESGFVRMRTILQ
;
A
#
# COMPACT_ATOMS: atom_id res chain seq x y z
N ILE A 1 13.07 -37.58 -51.47
CA ILE A 1 11.99 -37.22 -50.53
C ILE A 1 11.80 -35.71 -50.63
N ALA A 2 10.57 -35.30 -50.93
CA ALA A 2 10.00 -33.95 -50.88
C ALA A 2 10.66 -32.82 -51.71
N VAL A 3 9.88 -32.23 -52.62
CA VAL A 3 9.63 -30.78 -52.85
C VAL A 3 8.87 -30.68 -54.19
N GLU A 4 7.66 -30.10 -54.18
CA GLU A 4 6.92 -29.52 -55.33
C GLU A 4 5.50 -29.14 -54.82
N GLU A 5 4.76 -28.10 -55.22
CA GLU A 5 4.64 -27.19 -56.38
C GLU A 5 3.83 -25.94 -55.92
N ARG A 6 4.14 -24.69 -56.29
CA ARG A 6 3.95 -23.91 -57.54
C ARG A 6 2.52 -23.45 -57.90
N SER A 7 2.44 -22.14 -58.20
CA SER A 7 1.49 -21.42 -59.10
C SER A 7 0.03 -21.29 -58.64
N GLY A 8 -0.75 -20.22 -58.83
CA GLY A 8 -0.71 -18.96 -59.61
C GLY A 8 -2.20 -18.56 -59.88
N PRO A 9 -2.58 -17.27 -60.04
CA PRO A 9 -3.95 -16.79 -59.80
C PRO A 9 -4.78 -16.57 -61.09
N LEU A 10 -6.10 -16.78 -61.03
CA LEU A 10 -7.06 -16.34 -62.06
C LEU A 10 -8.42 -16.04 -61.40
N GLY A 11 -8.91 -14.81 -61.55
CA GLY A 11 -10.29 -14.44 -61.26
C GLY A 11 -11.14 -14.46 -62.53
N VAL A 12 -12.44 -14.76 -62.42
CA VAL A 12 -13.48 -14.37 -63.38
C VAL A 12 -14.82 -14.22 -62.65
N ASP A 13 -15.54 -13.18 -63.06
CA ASP A 13 -16.82 -12.66 -62.63
C ASP A 13 -18.03 -13.45 -63.22
N THR A 14 -19.26 -13.04 -62.89
CA THR A 14 -20.59 -13.32 -63.52
C THR A 14 -21.62 -14.26 -62.83
N ALA A 15 -22.51 -13.62 -62.07
CA ALA A 15 -23.98 -13.53 -62.24
C ALA A 15 -24.93 -14.75 -62.53
N ILE A 16 -25.87 -14.98 -61.58
CA ILE A 16 -27.38 -15.00 -61.68
C ILE A 16 -28.18 -16.28 -62.16
N LEU A 17 -28.88 -16.89 -61.16
CA LEU A 17 -30.28 -17.46 -61.06
C LEU A 17 -30.72 -18.78 -61.79
N PRO A 18 -31.86 -19.44 -61.42
CA PRO A 18 -32.57 -19.60 -60.12
C PRO A 18 -33.18 -21.03 -59.81
N ASP A 19 -33.76 -21.13 -58.60
CA ASP A 19 -35.00 -21.83 -58.19
C ASP A 19 -35.00 -23.29 -57.62
N GLN A 20 -35.96 -23.48 -56.72
CA GLN A 20 -36.10 -24.29 -55.50
C GLN A 20 -36.48 -25.79 -55.65
N SER A 21 -36.13 -26.61 -54.64
CA SER A 21 -37.12 -27.38 -53.84
C SER A 21 -36.51 -28.24 -52.70
N LEU A 22 -36.79 -27.81 -51.47
CA LEU A 22 -37.30 -28.54 -50.29
C LEU A 22 -36.84 -29.98 -49.93
N SER A 23 -36.19 -30.09 -48.76
CA SER A 23 -36.52 -30.98 -47.60
C SER A 23 -35.37 -31.87 -47.10
N GLN A 24 -34.79 -31.53 -45.93
CA GLN A 24 -34.73 -32.35 -44.70
C GLN A 24 -33.79 -31.72 -43.66
N GLU A 25 -34.26 -31.63 -42.41
CA GLU A 25 -33.63 -30.96 -41.26
C GLU A 25 -32.39 -31.69 -40.68
N LYS A 26 -31.45 -30.93 -40.08
CA LYS A 26 -31.06 -31.02 -38.64
C LYS A 26 -29.94 -30.01 -38.26
N PRO A 27 -29.75 -29.70 -36.97
CA PRO A 27 -29.69 -28.33 -36.49
C PRO A 27 -28.30 -27.90 -36.01
N GLY A 28 -27.92 -26.69 -36.39
CA GLY A 28 -26.79 -25.98 -35.83
C GLY A 28 -26.79 -24.56 -36.37
N GLU A 29 -26.74 -23.59 -35.46
CA GLU A 29 -26.45 -22.18 -35.71
C GLU A 29 -27.66 -21.27 -35.98
N SER A 30 -28.12 -20.63 -34.90
CA SER A 30 -29.21 -19.66 -34.82
C SER A 30 -28.62 -18.27 -34.62
N VAL A 31 -28.79 -17.36 -35.58
CA VAL A 31 -28.31 -15.96 -35.54
C VAL A 31 -29.02 -15.21 -36.68
N TYR A 32 -29.77 -14.10 -36.58
CA TYR A 32 -30.37 -13.32 -35.50
C TYR A 32 -31.56 -12.57 -36.14
N ASP A 33 -32.72 -12.51 -35.48
CA ASP A 33 -33.44 -11.23 -35.42
C ASP A 33 -34.42 -11.23 -34.25
N THR A 34 -34.07 -10.52 -33.18
CA THR A 34 -35.08 -10.01 -32.24
C THR A 34 -34.52 -8.79 -31.51
N HIS A 35 -35.18 -7.66 -31.74
CA HIS A 35 -35.15 -6.45 -30.94
C HIS A 35 -34.95 -6.72 -29.45
N ILE A 36 -33.78 -6.36 -28.91
CA ILE A 36 -33.62 -6.19 -27.47
C ILE A 36 -33.87 -4.72 -27.13
N ASN A 37 -35.04 -4.47 -26.53
CA ASN A 37 -35.24 -3.38 -25.60
C ASN A 37 -34.23 -3.55 -24.47
N SER A 38 -33.02 -2.99 -24.62
CA SER A 38 -32.08 -2.90 -23.52
C SER A 38 -32.60 -1.81 -22.60
N ALA A 39 -33.22 -2.27 -21.51
CA ALA A 39 -33.53 -1.46 -20.36
C ALA A 39 -32.33 -0.54 -20.06
N LYS A 40 -32.61 0.74 -19.83
CA LYS A 40 -31.68 1.69 -19.21
C LYS A 40 -31.27 1.17 -17.83
N ARG A 41 -30.38 0.20 -17.78
CA ARG A 41 -29.55 -0.01 -16.60
C ARG A 41 -28.45 1.02 -16.74
N LYS A 42 -28.66 2.18 -16.12
CA LYS A 42 -27.56 3.06 -15.73
C LYS A 42 -26.70 2.25 -14.76
N GLU A 43 -25.85 1.38 -15.28
CA GLU A 43 -24.65 0.98 -14.58
C GLU A 43 -23.77 2.22 -14.59
N ALA A 44 -24.04 3.12 -13.63
CA ALA A 44 -23.04 4.08 -13.23
C ALA A 44 -21.89 3.23 -12.69
N ILE A 45 -20.88 3.00 -13.52
CA ILE A 45 -19.55 2.64 -13.05
C ILE A 45 -19.17 3.82 -12.15
N ALA A 46 -19.45 3.72 -10.86
CA ALA A 46 -18.77 4.54 -9.88
C ALA A 46 -17.33 4.04 -9.90
N GLU A 47 -16.50 4.59 -10.78
CA GLU A 47 -15.06 4.56 -10.60
C GLU A 47 -14.83 5.21 -9.23
N SER A 48 -14.63 4.40 -8.22
CA SER A 48 -14.18 4.88 -6.94
C SER A 48 -12.75 5.38 -7.17
N VAL A 49 -12.64 6.69 -7.38
CA VAL A 49 -11.36 7.38 -7.50
C VAL A 49 -10.66 7.24 -6.15
N GLY A 50 -9.54 6.49 -6.14
CA GLY A 50 -8.66 6.42 -4.98
C GLY A 50 -8.05 7.79 -4.69
N VAL A 51 -7.84 8.09 -3.42
CA VAL A 51 -7.15 9.30 -3.00
C VAL A 51 -5.69 8.93 -2.77
N ASP A 52 -4.77 9.73 -3.33
CA ASP A 52 -3.34 9.60 -3.04
C ASP A 52 -3.11 9.76 -1.54
N ILE A 53 -2.27 8.90 -0.96
CA ILE A 53 -1.92 8.99 0.46
C ILE A 53 -1.14 10.29 0.68
N PRO A 54 -1.68 11.24 1.46
CA PRO A 54 -1.00 12.50 1.70
C PRO A 54 0.34 12.27 2.41
N ILE A 55 1.38 12.97 1.97
CA ILE A 55 2.70 12.96 2.63
C ILE A 55 2.59 13.32 4.12
N ALA A 56 1.58 14.10 4.52
CA ALA A 56 1.31 14.40 5.92
C ALA A 56 1.06 13.16 6.78
N TRP A 57 0.50 12.07 6.24
CA TRP A 57 0.22 10.83 6.97
C TRP A 57 1.45 9.95 7.14
N THR A 58 2.46 10.12 6.28
CA THR A 58 3.75 9.46 6.40
C THR A 58 4.78 10.29 7.17
N ARG A 59 4.43 11.48 7.68
CA ARG A 59 5.33 12.25 8.55
C ARG A 59 5.49 11.56 9.90
N MET A 60 6.74 11.46 10.34
CA MET A 60 7.07 11.04 11.70
C MET A 60 6.59 12.12 12.68
N THR A 61 5.87 11.72 13.73
CA THR A 61 5.33 12.69 14.70
C THR A 61 6.26 12.88 15.89
N ALA A 62 6.80 11.80 16.45
CA ALA A 62 7.85 11.87 17.46
C ALA A 62 8.59 10.52 17.59
N ALA A 63 9.87 10.57 17.95
CA ALA A 63 10.64 9.42 18.39
C ALA A 63 11.67 9.90 19.41
N ASN A 64 12.08 9.04 20.34
CA ASN A 64 13.18 9.33 21.27
C ASN A 64 14.17 8.15 21.33
N ALA A 65 15.40 8.46 21.76
CA ALA A 65 16.44 7.49 22.09
C ALA A 65 17.31 8.06 23.20
N VAL A 66 17.85 7.20 24.06
CA VAL A 66 18.73 7.59 25.17
C VAL A 66 20.06 6.85 25.04
N PHE A 67 21.15 7.58 25.34
CA PHE A 67 22.49 7.03 25.52
C PHE A 67 23.16 7.68 26.73
N ASN A 68 23.71 6.89 27.66
CA ASN A 68 24.36 7.37 28.89
C ASN A 68 23.52 8.43 29.66
N ASP A 69 22.24 8.15 29.89
CA ASP A 69 21.28 9.08 30.53
C ASP A 69 21.05 10.40 29.78
N GLN A 70 21.59 10.57 28.58
CA GLN A 70 21.37 11.72 27.71
C GLN A 70 20.38 11.36 26.59
N GLN A 71 19.33 12.17 26.44
CA GLN A 71 18.37 12.03 25.36
C GLN A 71 18.96 12.56 24.05
N ALA A 72 18.67 11.87 22.94
CA ALA A 72 19.10 12.27 21.61
C ALA A 72 18.34 13.49 21.07
N ASP A 73 19.11 14.41 20.48
CA ASP A 73 18.58 15.61 19.82
C ASP A 73 18.09 15.26 18.41
N VAL A 74 16.93 15.77 18.02
CA VAL A 74 16.44 15.61 16.64
C VAL A 74 17.30 16.45 15.70
N THR A 75 18.14 15.80 14.89
CA THR A 75 19.08 16.49 13.98
C THR A 75 18.45 16.71 12.60
N SER A 76 17.55 15.83 12.15
CA SER A 76 16.77 16.08 10.94
C SER A 76 15.41 15.37 10.96
N SER A 77 14.43 15.97 10.30
CA SER A 77 13.16 15.33 9.97
C SER A 77 12.74 15.74 8.56
N SER A 78 12.69 14.80 7.62
CA SER A 78 12.22 15.07 6.25
C SER A 78 11.33 13.92 5.76
N GLN A 79 10.14 14.26 5.27
CA GLN A 79 9.22 13.36 4.55
C GLN A 79 9.29 11.86 4.94
N GLY A 80 9.03 11.57 6.21
CA GLY A 80 8.96 10.21 6.76
C GLY A 80 10.26 9.69 7.38
N ILE A 81 11.38 10.39 7.21
CA ILE A 81 12.66 10.10 7.86
C ILE A 81 12.87 11.03 9.07
N ALA A 82 13.30 10.47 10.19
CA ALA A 82 13.77 11.20 11.35
C ALA A 82 15.15 10.67 11.80
N ILE A 83 16.06 11.59 12.16
CA ILE A 83 17.40 11.26 12.68
C ILE A 83 17.56 11.94 14.04
N LEU A 84 17.81 11.14 15.06
CA LEU A 84 18.12 11.57 16.44
C LEU A 84 19.62 11.39 16.68
N ARG A 85 20.31 12.33 17.33
CA ARG A 85 21.77 12.27 17.58
C ARG A 85 22.19 12.81 18.96
N VAL A 86 23.16 12.17 19.62
CA VAL A 86 23.95 12.75 20.72
C VAL A 86 25.44 12.66 20.36
N GLU A 87 26.18 13.76 20.50
CA GLU A 87 27.64 13.77 20.39
C GLU A 87 28.27 13.66 21.79
N SER A 88 28.73 12.45 22.18
CA SER A 88 29.55 12.23 23.38
C SER A 88 30.72 11.28 23.04
N LEU A 89 31.21 10.41 23.95
CA LEU A 89 32.23 9.37 23.66
C LEU A 89 31.69 8.25 22.73
N GLY A 90 31.09 8.65 21.61
CA GLY A 90 30.31 7.83 20.69
C GLY A 90 29.17 8.62 20.06
N ARG A 91 28.75 8.21 18.86
CA ARG A 91 27.61 8.74 18.10
C ARG A 91 26.40 7.87 18.40
N ALA A 92 25.54 8.32 19.31
CA ALA A 92 24.21 7.73 19.48
C ALA A 92 23.32 8.24 18.35
N GLU A 93 22.83 7.36 17.48
CA GLU A 93 22.02 7.80 16.33
C GLU A 93 20.91 6.80 15.96
N LEU A 94 19.65 7.24 16.03
CA LEU A 94 18.50 6.44 15.60
C LEU A 94 17.91 7.06 14.34
N THR A 95 17.90 6.27 13.26
CA THR A 95 17.28 6.66 11.99
C THR A 95 15.96 5.90 11.82
N LEU A 96 14.88 6.61 11.53
CA LEU A 96 13.56 6.05 11.27
C LEU A 96 13.09 6.37 9.86
N CYS A 97 12.23 5.53 9.28
CA CYS A 97 11.57 5.76 7.99
C CYS A 97 10.15 5.20 8.01
N LYS A 98 9.13 6.06 7.82
CA LYS A 98 7.72 5.67 7.72
C LYS A 98 7.29 5.56 6.25
N ARG A 99 6.61 4.47 5.91
CA ARG A 99 6.03 4.21 4.58
C ARG A 99 4.63 3.62 4.70
N SER A 100 3.76 3.96 3.75
CA SER A 100 2.53 3.21 3.49
C SER A 100 2.80 2.04 2.56
N GLY A 101 2.02 0.97 2.67
CA GLY A 101 2.07 -0.19 1.78
C GLY A 101 1.47 0.05 0.40
N SER A 102 0.84 1.20 0.18
CA SER A 102 0.25 1.64 -1.08
C SER A 102 0.42 3.15 -1.23
N ASP A 103 0.37 3.67 -2.45
CA ASP A 103 0.48 5.12 -2.73
C ASP A 103 -0.89 5.81 -2.79
N SER A 104 -1.98 5.03 -2.89
CA SER A 104 -3.36 5.51 -2.92
C SER A 104 -4.29 4.54 -2.19
N ALA A 105 -5.40 5.04 -1.65
CA ALA A 105 -6.46 4.22 -1.05
C ALA A 105 -7.84 4.87 -1.24
N ARG A 106 -8.90 4.07 -1.22
CA ARG A 106 -10.30 4.53 -1.22
C ARG A 106 -10.87 4.56 0.20
N ILE A 107 -11.92 5.35 0.38
CA ILE A 107 -12.69 5.33 1.62
C ILE A 107 -13.18 3.90 1.89
N GLY A 108 -12.96 3.44 3.12
CA GLY A 108 -13.24 2.08 3.58
C GLY A 108 -12.12 1.06 3.32
N GLU A 109 -11.07 1.39 2.56
CA GLU A 109 -9.93 0.49 2.34
C GLU A 109 -8.94 0.54 3.51
N GLU A 110 -8.27 -0.60 3.73
CA GLU A 110 -7.17 -0.70 4.69
C GLU A 110 -5.89 -0.07 4.11
N ILE A 111 -5.15 0.65 4.94
CA ILE A 111 -3.81 1.15 4.66
C ILE A 111 -2.85 0.58 5.70
N ASP A 112 -1.88 -0.20 5.23
CA ASP A 112 -0.73 -0.66 6.01
C ASP A 112 0.32 0.45 6.14
N PHE A 113 0.77 0.73 7.36
CA PHE A 113 1.92 1.59 7.63
C PHE A 113 3.03 0.80 8.29
N THR A 114 4.26 1.02 7.83
CA THR A 114 5.48 0.48 8.44
C THR A 114 6.43 1.61 8.78
N ILE A 115 6.95 1.63 10.01
CA ILE A 115 8.04 2.47 10.45
C ILE A 115 9.25 1.57 10.67
N ALA A 116 10.21 1.63 9.76
CA ALA A 116 11.50 0.98 9.92
C ALA A 116 12.42 1.86 10.77
N PHE A 117 13.25 1.25 11.60
CA PHE A 117 14.24 1.96 12.41
C PHE A 117 15.57 1.21 12.46
N ILE A 118 16.66 1.94 12.59
CA ILE A 118 18.02 1.40 12.72
C ILE A 118 18.84 2.29 13.67
N ASN A 119 19.64 1.66 14.53
CA ASN A 119 20.71 2.35 15.22
C ASN A 119 21.84 2.60 14.22
N SER A 120 21.83 3.77 13.57
CA SER A 120 22.87 4.22 12.63
C SER A 120 24.09 4.81 13.34
N GLY A 121 24.10 4.78 14.68
CA GLY A 121 25.21 5.19 15.53
C GLY A 121 26.32 4.14 15.63
N ASP A 122 27.26 4.39 16.55
CA ASP A 122 28.33 3.45 16.91
C ASP A 122 28.29 3.05 18.40
N VAL A 123 27.21 3.40 19.10
CA VAL A 123 26.94 3.03 20.49
C VAL A 123 25.55 2.41 20.67
N PRO A 124 25.35 1.54 21.66
CA PRO A 124 24.03 0.97 21.95
C PRO A 124 23.01 2.04 22.37
N LEU A 125 21.74 1.84 22.01
CA LEU A 125 20.63 2.70 22.38
C LEU A 125 19.66 2.00 23.34
N THR A 126 19.20 2.70 24.38
CA THR A 126 18.20 2.20 25.34
C THR A 126 17.00 3.13 25.41
N ASP A 127 15.95 2.68 26.11
CA ASP A 127 14.73 3.45 26.41
C ASP A 127 14.07 4.06 25.16
N ILE A 128 14.10 3.31 24.08
CA ILE A 128 13.59 3.73 22.77
C ILE A 128 12.07 3.70 22.77
N VAL A 129 11.45 4.84 22.48
CA VAL A 129 10.01 4.98 22.26
C VAL A 129 9.76 5.57 20.87
N ILE A 130 9.05 4.80 20.05
CA ILE A 130 8.57 5.23 18.73
C ILE A 130 7.12 5.66 18.88
N MET A 131 6.75 6.84 18.38
CA MET A 131 5.39 7.37 18.49
C MET A 131 4.84 7.85 17.15
N ASP A 132 3.59 7.50 16.88
CA ASP A 132 2.85 7.98 15.72
C ASP A 132 1.49 8.56 16.12
N ILE A 133 1.06 9.62 15.43
CA ILE A 133 -0.27 10.21 15.60
C ILE A 133 -1.03 10.07 14.29
N LEU A 134 -2.11 9.30 14.34
CA LEU A 134 -3.04 9.13 13.23
C LEU A 134 -4.05 10.30 13.21
N PRO A 135 -4.18 11.01 12.08
CA PRO A 135 -5.21 12.03 11.92
C PRO A 135 -6.61 11.40 11.84
N GLN A 136 -7.65 12.20 12.07
CA GLN A 136 -9.06 11.76 12.12
C GLN A 136 -9.54 10.95 10.90
N ARG A 137 -8.91 11.11 9.72
CA ARG A 137 -9.26 10.36 8.50
C ARG A 137 -8.72 8.93 8.49
N LEU A 138 -7.87 8.56 9.44
CA LEU A 138 -7.32 7.22 9.57
C LEU A 138 -7.83 6.59 10.85
N GLN A 139 -8.73 5.62 10.73
CA GLN A 139 -9.22 4.84 11.86
C GLN A 139 -8.24 3.68 12.12
N LEU A 140 -7.69 3.57 13.33
CA LEU A 140 -6.82 2.45 13.68
C LEU A 140 -7.60 1.12 13.71
N ILE A 141 -7.01 0.07 13.14
CA ILE A 141 -7.42 -1.30 13.43
C ILE A 141 -6.72 -1.70 14.74
N GLU A 142 -7.44 -1.71 15.86
CA GLU A 142 -6.87 -1.81 17.22
C GLU A 142 -5.94 -3.02 17.45
N SER A 143 -6.15 -4.13 16.75
CA SER A 143 -5.33 -5.35 16.87
C SER A 143 -4.11 -5.37 15.94
N SER A 144 -3.92 -4.32 15.13
CA SER A 144 -2.88 -4.27 14.09
C SER A 144 -1.50 -3.75 14.53
N PRO A 145 -1.35 -2.87 15.56
CA PRO A 145 -0.05 -2.44 16.02
C PRO A 145 0.85 -3.64 16.37
N ALA A 146 2.03 -3.70 15.77
CA ALA A 146 2.99 -4.78 15.99
C ALA A 146 4.42 -4.26 15.85
N THR A 147 5.38 -5.03 16.37
CA THR A 147 6.81 -4.71 16.41
C THR A 147 7.64 -5.97 16.10
N SER A 148 8.83 -5.78 15.52
CA SER A 148 9.81 -6.87 15.30
C SER A 148 10.68 -7.17 16.52
N LEU A 149 10.73 -6.26 17.50
CA LEU A 149 11.48 -6.38 18.74
C LEU A 149 10.52 -6.32 19.95
N PRO A 150 10.83 -6.97 21.08
CA PRO A 150 9.99 -6.91 22.28
C PRO A 150 9.69 -5.47 22.70
N ALA A 151 8.41 -5.12 22.86
CA ALA A 151 7.99 -3.78 23.23
C ALA A 151 6.65 -3.77 23.98
N GLU A 152 6.45 -2.76 24.81
CA GLU A 152 5.12 -2.38 25.29
C GLU A 152 4.44 -1.49 24.24
N ILE A 153 3.20 -1.81 23.86
CA ILE A 153 2.41 -1.04 22.90
C ILE A 153 1.26 -0.37 23.63
N LYS A 154 1.11 0.95 23.44
CA LYS A 154 -0.01 1.73 23.98
C LYS A 154 -0.68 2.52 22.86
N THR A 155 -2.02 2.56 22.90
CA THR A 155 -2.86 3.34 22.01
C THR A 155 -3.73 4.28 22.84
N THR A 156 -3.94 5.50 22.37
CA THR A 156 -4.81 6.47 23.04
C THR A 156 -5.53 7.34 22.01
N LEU A 157 -6.87 7.28 22.02
CA LEU A 157 -7.72 8.24 21.31
C LEU A 157 -7.73 9.55 22.09
N LYS A 158 -7.47 10.67 21.41
CA LYS A 158 -7.47 12.02 22.01
C LYS A 158 -8.80 12.72 21.75
N ASP A 159 -9.09 13.72 22.57
CA ASP A 159 -10.31 14.54 22.47
C ASP A 159 -10.42 15.29 21.12
N ASP A 160 -9.29 15.53 20.46
CA ASP A 160 -9.22 16.13 19.12
C ASP A 160 -9.50 15.11 17.98
N GLY A 161 -9.88 13.88 18.30
CA GLY A 161 -10.19 12.81 17.35
C GLY A 161 -8.96 12.17 16.69
N THR A 162 -7.74 12.53 17.08
CA THR A 162 -6.52 11.83 16.65
C THR A 162 -6.24 10.61 17.53
N THR A 163 -5.58 9.60 16.97
CA THR A 163 -5.14 8.42 17.73
C THR A 163 -3.63 8.39 17.83
N SER A 164 -3.10 8.38 19.05
CA SER A 164 -1.66 8.23 19.32
C SER A 164 -1.33 6.77 19.57
N ILE A 165 -0.24 6.29 18.99
CA ILE A 165 0.29 4.95 19.20
C ILE A 165 1.76 5.08 19.63
N SER A 166 2.17 4.34 20.65
CA SER A 166 3.56 4.30 21.11
C SER A 166 4.06 2.86 21.27
N TRP A 167 5.26 2.60 20.79
CA TRP A 167 6.00 1.36 21.01
C TRP A 167 7.24 1.67 21.85
N GLN A 168 7.28 1.16 23.09
CA GLN A 168 8.43 1.28 23.98
C GLN A 168 9.22 -0.02 23.96
N LEU A 169 10.38 -0.01 23.30
CA LEU A 169 11.22 -1.19 23.17
C LEU A 169 11.80 -1.59 24.54
N SER A 170 11.77 -2.88 24.83
CA SER A 170 12.26 -3.45 26.10
C SER A 170 13.71 -3.92 26.02
N SER A 171 14.28 -4.00 24.82
CA SER A 171 15.67 -4.40 24.59
C SER A 171 16.54 -3.21 24.20
N THR A 172 17.81 -3.27 24.58
CA THR A 172 18.85 -2.45 23.97
C THR A 172 18.92 -2.71 22.47
N LEU A 173 19.14 -1.66 21.68
CA LEU A 173 19.39 -1.76 20.25
C LEU A 173 20.88 -1.50 19.99
N GLU A 174 21.64 -2.54 19.69
CA GLU A 174 23.08 -2.45 19.45
C GLU A 174 23.38 -1.68 18.15
N ALA A 175 24.62 -1.21 17.98
CA ALA A 175 25.03 -0.48 16.78
C ALA A 175 24.83 -1.34 15.52
N GLY A 176 24.13 -0.78 14.52
CA GLY A 176 23.77 -1.49 13.29
C GLY A 176 22.54 -2.40 13.39
N GLU A 177 21.99 -2.61 14.59
CA GLU A 177 20.73 -3.35 14.72
C GLU A 177 19.55 -2.49 14.24
N SER A 178 18.56 -3.20 13.69
CA SER A 178 17.38 -2.60 13.10
C SER A 178 16.13 -3.39 13.43
N GLY A 179 14.99 -2.75 13.23
CA GLY A 179 13.69 -3.36 13.39
C GLY A 179 12.61 -2.54 12.70
N PHE A 180 11.37 -2.91 12.94
CA PHE A 180 10.23 -2.17 12.46
C PHE A 180 9.06 -2.23 13.45
N VAL A 181 8.22 -1.21 13.39
CA VAL A 181 6.85 -1.26 13.91
C VAL A 181 5.88 -1.08 12.75
N ARG A 182 4.69 -1.64 12.88
CA ARG A 182 3.64 -1.54 11.86
C ARG A 182 2.28 -1.38 12.48
N MET A 183 1.35 -0.87 11.68
CA MET A 183 -0.05 -0.69 12.04
C MET A 183 -0.90 -0.68 10.77
N ARG A 184 -2.18 -0.98 10.90
CA ARG A 184 -3.17 -0.91 9.83
C ARG A 184 -4.28 0.04 10.21
N THR A 185 -4.76 0.79 9.22
CA THR A 185 -5.82 1.78 9.41
C THR A 185 -6.88 1.62 8.33
N ILE A 186 -8.09 2.09 8.57
CA ILE A 186 -9.15 2.21 7.57
C ILE A 186 -9.32 3.69 7.23
N LEU A 187 -9.27 4.02 5.93
CA LEU A 187 -9.54 5.39 5.46
C LEU A 187 -11.03 5.73 5.62
N GLN A 188 -11.33 6.81 6.33
CA GLN A 188 -12.71 7.31 6.55
C GLN A 188 -13.11 8.40 5.55
#